data_AF-A0A8U0HW17-F1
#
_entry.id   AF-A0A8U0HW17-F1
#
_cell.length_a   1.000
_cell.length_b   1.000
_cell.length_c   1.000
_cell.angle_alpha   90.00
_cell.angle_beta   90.00
_cell.angle_gamma   90.00
#
_symmetry.space_group_name_H-M   'P 1'
#
loop_
_entity.id
_entity.type
_entity.pdbx_description
1 polymer ?
#
loop_
_entity_poly.entity_id
_entity_poly.type
_entity_poly.pdbx_seq_one_letter_code
_entity_poly.pdbx_strand_id
1 'polypeptide(L)'
;MDGNSQSTTRRSLLAAVGAGFTFGSVATRGAAATRDDSQYVLVQGEECVPVRPLRGQMTVETFYEYHLPAERVMDANGAVASESTDYASAGTRDLQRAQTSIAFLYRGPKGTSLVVVHGSVQTSDSGAVTFRFTGLPDDGQWVVKDDLYPNPETGEIAATNYDQWNVEGDRQRVDWTWGSGGTDGGAFRGLGDDFAVTIDPAFNDEAALYGDHYEGTVTDWQFLSGSASVSDRISLDLGERIEIRTGSCDDGGSDGDSDSGSDG
;
A
#
# COMPACT_ATOMS: atom_id res chain seq x y z
N MET A 1 16.01 56.24 -14.92
CA MET A 1 15.54 56.57 -16.27
C MET A 1 16.45 55.87 -17.25
N ASP A 2 15.83 55.03 -18.07
CA ASP A 2 16.29 54.44 -19.33
C ASP A 2 17.45 53.44 -19.35
N GLY A 3 17.22 52.32 -20.02
CA GLY A 3 18.28 51.66 -20.79
C GLY A 3 18.41 50.15 -20.63
N ASN A 4 17.43 49.41 -21.16
CA ASN A 4 17.52 47.99 -21.50
C ASN A 4 18.71 47.68 -22.42
N SER A 5 19.50 46.64 -22.13
CA SER A 5 19.80 45.53 -23.08
C SER A 5 20.96 44.64 -22.66
N GLN A 6 20.78 43.37 -22.99
CA GLN A 6 21.65 42.23 -22.73
C GLN A 6 23.01 42.32 -23.42
N SER A 7 24.04 41.72 -22.80
CA SER A 7 25.25 41.29 -23.48
C SER A 7 25.36 39.77 -23.43
N THR A 8 25.19 39.16 -24.61
CA THR A 8 25.42 37.75 -24.91
C THR A 8 26.91 37.54 -25.19
N THR A 9 27.54 36.51 -24.62
CA THR A 9 28.85 36.00 -25.08
C THR A 9 28.69 34.48 -25.30
N ARG A 10 28.27 34.02 -26.47
CA ARG A 10 29.11 33.59 -27.62
C ARG A 10 30.36 32.79 -27.24
N ARG A 11 30.26 31.46 -27.29
CA ARG A 11 31.30 30.60 -27.90
C ARG A 11 30.64 29.62 -28.86
N SER A 12 30.84 29.90 -30.13
CA SER A 12 30.63 29.01 -31.26
C SER A 12 31.54 27.78 -31.14
N LEU A 13 31.18 26.66 -31.78
CA LEU A 13 31.99 26.03 -32.84
C LEU A 13 31.21 24.91 -33.55
N LEU A 14 31.17 25.10 -34.88
CA LEU A 14 31.20 24.11 -35.98
C LEU A 14 30.00 23.18 -36.21
N ALA A 15 29.23 23.59 -37.22
CA ALA A 15 28.39 22.73 -38.04
C ALA A 15 29.23 21.86 -38.98
N ALA A 16 28.90 20.58 -39.08
CA ALA A 16 29.17 19.74 -40.23
C ALA A 16 27.84 19.47 -40.93
N VAL A 17 27.67 20.05 -42.13
CA VAL A 17 26.51 19.81 -43.00
C VAL A 17 26.84 18.60 -43.87
N GLY A 18 26.14 17.48 -43.63
CA GLY A 18 26.01 16.38 -44.57
C GLY A 18 24.61 16.44 -45.18
N ALA A 19 24.52 16.76 -46.46
CA ALA A 19 23.26 16.77 -47.21
C ALA A 19 22.94 15.34 -47.70
N GLY A 20 21.80 14.80 -47.26
CA GLY A 20 21.19 13.59 -47.79
C GLY A 20 19.68 13.69 -47.62
N PHE A 21 18.95 13.84 -48.72
CA PHE A 21 17.48 13.81 -48.74
C PHE A 21 16.99 12.37 -48.65
N THR A 22 16.24 12.03 -47.61
CA THR A 22 15.30 10.90 -47.60
C THR A 22 14.03 11.27 -46.83
N PHE A 23 12.91 10.86 -47.41
CA PHE A 23 11.53 11.06 -47.00
C PHE A 23 11.23 10.61 -45.56
N GLY A 24 10.26 11.30 -44.93
CA GLY A 24 9.25 10.67 -44.08
C GLY A 24 9.69 10.34 -42.65
N SER A 25 9.36 11.23 -41.71
CA SER A 25 8.48 10.96 -40.56
C SER A 25 8.54 12.16 -39.62
N VAL A 26 7.38 12.78 -39.38
CA VAL A 26 7.18 13.62 -38.20
C VAL A 26 7.33 12.67 -37.02
N ALA A 27 8.46 12.71 -36.34
CA ALA A 27 8.60 12.07 -35.04
C ALA A 27 7.71 12.85 -34.07
N THR A 28 6.44 12.48 -34.02
CA THR A 28 5.63 12.66 -32.83
C THR A 28 6.44 12.06 -31.69
N ARG A 29 7.01 12.92 -30.84
CA ARG A 29 7.37 12.54 -29.48
C ARG A 29 6.06 12.19 -28.80
N GLY A 30 5.58 10.98 -29.05
CA GLY A 30 4.63 10.34 -28.16
C GLY A 30 5.29 10.40 -26.80
N ALA A 31 4.65 11.08 -25.86
CA ALA A 31 4.93 10.87 -24.47
C ALA A 31 4.80 9.35 -24.26
N ALA A 32 5.93 8.67 -24.10
CA ALA A 32 5.94 7.42 -23.37
C ALA A 32 5.62 7.81 -21.93
N ALA A 33 4.35 8.12 -21.67
CA ALA A 33 3.78 7.89 -20.36
C ALA A 33 4.08 6.41 -20.11
N THR A 34 4.98 6.17 -19.17
CA THR A 34 5.38 4.84 -18.74
C THR A 34 4.12 3.99 -18.60
N ARG A 35 4.10 2.83 -19.27
CA ARG A 35 3.03 1.82 -19.28
C ARG A 35 2.71 1.24 -17.89
N ASP A 36 3.18 1.92 -16.84
CA ASP A 36 3.39 1.44 -15.47
C ASP A 36 2.46 2.16 -14.46
N ASP A 37 1.73 3.20 -14.87
CA ASP A 37 1.04 4.10 -13.93
C ASP A 37 -0.43 3.78 -13.65
N SER A 38 -1.02 2.72 -14.22
CA SER A 38 -2.38 2.28 -13.86
C SER A 38 -2.61 0.86 -14.34
N GLN A 39 -1.92 -0.09 -13.71
CA GLN A 39 -2.11 -1.53 -13.94
C GLN A 39 -2.93 -2.19 -12.84
N TYR A 40 -3.45 -1.44 -11.88
CA TYR A 40 -4.19 -1.98 -10.76
C TYR A 40 -5.54 -1.33 -10.65
N VAL A 41 -6.52 -2.13 -10.26
CA VAL A 41 -7.86 -1.65 -9.91
C VAL A 41 -8.20 -2.11 -8.51
N LEU A 42 -8.95 -1.26 -7.82
CA LEU A 42 -9.61 -1.54 -6.56
C LEU A 42 -11.10 -1.68 -6.86
N VAL A 43 -11.70 -2.78 -6.41
CA VAL A 43 -13.11 -3.07 -6.58
C VAL A 43 -13.75 -3.21 -5.21
N GLN A 44 -14.86 -2.52 -4.97
CA GLN A 44 -15.73 -2.71 -3.80
C GLN A 44 -17.19 -2.67 -4.27
N GLY A 45 -17.93 -3.75 -4.06
CA GLY A 45 -19.28 -3.89 -4.62
C GLY A 45 -19.27 -3.78 -6.15
N GLU A 46 -20.01 -2.80 -6.68
CA GLU A 46 -20.08 -2.49 -8.12
C GLU A 46 -19.07 -1.41 -8.55
N GLU A 47 -18.39 -0.76 -7.60
CA GLU A 47 -17.44 0.30 -7.89
C GLU A 47 -16.08 -0.27 -8.27
N CYS A 48 -15.52 0.19 -9.39
CA CYS A 48 -14.15 -0.11 -9.82
C CYS A 48 -13.37 1.18 -10.04
N VAL A 49 -12.24 1.32 -9.35
CA VAL A 49 -11.39 2.51 -9.40
C VAL A 49 -9.95 2.11 -9.78
N PRO A 50 -9.34 2.75 -10.81
CA PRO A 50 -7.92 2.58 -11.07
C PRO A 50 -7.07 3.12 -9.92
N VAL A 51 -6.11 2.32 -9.45
CA VAL A 51 -5.20 2.70 -8.35
C VAL A 51 -3.74 2.66 -8.77
N ARG A 52 -2.93 3.51 -8.13
CA ARG A 52 -1.48 3.60 -8.35
C ARG A 52 -0.75 3.24 -7.07
N PRO A 53 0.27 2.37 -7.14
CA PRO A 53 1.06 2.05 -5.96
C PRO A 53 1.90 3.26 -5.55
N LEU A 54 2.03 3.45 -4.24
CA LEU A 54 3.01 4.37 -3.68
C LEU A 54 4.41 3.84 -4.05
N ARG A 55 5.19 4.68 -4.73
CA ARG A 55 6.54 4.30 -5.18
C ARG A 55 7.60 4.81 -4.24
N GLY A 56 8.59 3.97 -3.96
CA GLY A 56 9.78 4.36 -3.19
C GLY A 56 11.03 3.60 -3.63
N GLN A 57 12.18 4.07 -3.14
CA GLN A 57 13.50 3.46 -3.43
C GLN A 57 13.92 2.45 -2.36
N MET A 58 13.17 2.38 -1.26
CA MET A 58 13.46 1.52 -0.12
C MET A 58 12.62 0.25 -0.19
N THR A 59 13.04 -0.80 0.48
CA THR A 59 12.19 -1.97 0.66
C THR A 59 10.96 -1.61 1.51
N VAL A 60 9.89 -2.40 1.40
CA VAL A 60 8.65 -2.09 2.13
C VAL A 60 8.85 -2.11 3.65
N GLU A 61 9.75 -2.96 4.18
CA GLU A 61 10.05 -3.03 5.61
C GLU A 61 10.73 -1.73 6.08
N THR A 62 11.69 -1.23 5.31
CA THR A 62 12.36 0.05 5.59
C THR A 62 11.43 1.25 5.38
N PHE A 63 10.51 1.19 4.42
CA PHE A 63 9.50 2.23 4.24
C PHE A 63 8.45 2.23 5.37
N TYR A 64 8.06 1.07 5.87
CA TYR A 64 7.16 0.97 7.01
C TYR A 64 7.86 1.44 8.29
N GLU A 65 9.11 1.04 8.48
CA GLU A 65 9.96 1.50 9.59
C GLU A 65 9.29 1.24 10.96
N TYR A 66 8.96 -0.04 11.23
CA TYR A 66 8.34 -0.44 12.49
C TYR A 66 9.34 -0.31 13.65
N HIS A 67 9.11 0.64 14.56
CA HIS A 67 10.04 0.95 15.64
C HIS A 67 9.77 0.09 16.87
N LEU A 68 10.80 -0.61 17.35
CA LEU A 68 10.81 -1.34 18.62
C LEU A 68 12.08 -1.07 19.42
N PRO A 69 12.07 -1.24 20.76
CA PRO A 69 13.30 -1.34 21.54
C PRO A 69 14.22 -2.43 20.98
N ALA A 70 15.53 -2.21 21.03
CA ALA A 70 16.53 -3.07 20.37
C ALA A 70 16.42 -4.54 20.78
N GLU A 71 16.15 -4.81 22.05
CA GLU A 71 15.98 -6.14 22.64
C GLU A 71 14.71 -6.88 22.17
N ARG A 72 13.79 -6.19 21.48
CA ARG A 72 12.54 -6.72 20.92
C ARG A 72 12.58 -6.90 19.40
N VAL A 73 13.65 -6.45 18.75
CA VAL A 73 13.82 -6.59 17.30
C VAL A 73 14.20 -8.03 16.96
N MET A 74 13.51 -8.62 15.98
CA MET A 74 13.82 -9.93 15.43
C MET A 74 13.50 -9.99 13.94
N ASP A 75 14.19 -10.85 13.20
CA ASP A 75 13.97 -10.98 11.74
C ASP A 75 12.50 -11.26 11.38
N ALA A 76 11.76 -11.95 12.26
CA ALA A 76 10.38 -12.35 12.00
C ALA A 76 9.36 -11.21 12.06
N ASN A 77 9.68 -10.06 12.68
CA ASN A 77 8.75 -8.93 12.83
C ASN A 77 9.05 -7.77 11.90
N GLY A 78 10.24 -7.74 11.30
CA GLY A 78 10.64 -6.68 10.37
C GLY A 78 10.85 -5.31 11.02
N ALA A 79 10.99 -5.28 12.35
CA ALA A 79 11.20 -4.05 13.10
C ALA A 79 12.64 -3.53 12.96
N VAL A 80 12.80 -2.25 13.28
CA VAL A 80 14.08 -1.58 13.45
C VAL A 80 14.21 -1.07 14.88
N ALA A 81 15.44 -1.13 15.40
CA ALA A 81 15.71 -0.66 16.75
C ALA A 81 15.53 0.86 16.83
N SER A 82 14.80 1.31 17.83
CA SER A 82 14.52 2.71 18.08
C SER A 82 14.49 2.99 19.58
N GLU A 83 14.88 4.21 19.97
CA GLU A 83 14.69 4.72 21.32
C GLU A 83 13.25 5.23 21.54
N SER A 84 12.44 5.26 20.48
CA SER A 84 11.01 5.55 20.57
C SER A 84 10.28 4.44 21.32
N THR A 85 9.30 4.84 22.14
CA THR A 85 8.43 3.93 22.90
C THR A 85 7.05 3.79 22.26
N ASP A 86 6.89 4.18 21.00
CA ASP A 86 5.58 4.26 20.35
C ASP A 86 5.09 2.92 19.79
N TYR A 87 5.98 1.90 19.66
CA TYR A 87 5.65 0.57 19.10
C TYR A 87 4.83 0.69 17.82
N ALA A 88 5.37 1.41 16.83
CA ALA A 88 4.58 1.90 15.72
C ALA A 88 5.42 2.10 14.45
N SER A 89 4.71 2.19 13.33
CA SER A 89 5.28 2.57 12.05
C SER A 89 5.71 4.04 12.05
N ALA A 90 7.02 4.31 12.00
CA ALA A 90 7.54 5.65 11.87
C ALA A 90 7.42 6.17 10.42
N GLY A 91 7.58 5.28 9.43
CA GLY A 91 7.64 5.65 8.02
C GLY A 91 6.27 5.95 7.40
N THR A 92 5.17 5.51 8.03
CA THR A 92 3.80 5.82 7.59
C THR A 92 3.12 6.93 8.38
N ARG A 93 3.84 7.63 9.28
CA ARG A 93 3.28 8.66 10.18
C ARG A 93 2.44 9.73 9.48
N ASP A 94 2.87 10.19 8.32
CA ASP A 94 2.13 11.23 7.57
C ASP A 94 0.81 10.72 6.96
N LEU A 95 0.71 9.39 6.78
CA LEU A 95 -0.45 8.69 6.21
C LEU A 95 -1.48 8.31 7.28
N GLN A 96 -1.06 8.14 8.53
CA GLN A 96 -1.91 7.76 9.65
C GLN A 96 -3.00 8.80 9.95
N ARG A 97 -4.16 8.32 10.39
CA ARG A 97 -5.30 9.16 10.76
C ARG A 97 -6.04 8.54 11.95
N ALA A 98 -6.64 9.40 12.76
CA ALA A 98 -7.53 9.04 13.85
C ALA A 98 -8.60 8.05 13.36
N GLN A 99 -8.90 7.01 14.16
CA GLN A 99 -10.03 6.10 13.92
C GLN A 99 -10.10 5.51 12.49
N THR A 100 -8.97 5.42 11.80
CA THR A 100 -8.91 5.05 10.38
C THR A 100 -8.05 3.82 10.18
N SER A 101 -8.52 2.88 9.37
CA SER A 101 -7.72 1.83 8.76
C SER A 101 -7.33 2.23 7.34
N ILE A 102 -6.05 2.08 6.97
CA ILE A 102 -5.59 2.33 5.61
C ILE A 102 -4.94 1.09 5.01
N ALA A 103 -5.22 0.84 3.74
CA ALA A 103 -4.49 -0.13 2.91
C ALA A 103 -3.95 0.56 1.66
N PHE A 104 -2.81 0.11 1.15
CA PHE A 104 -2.27 0.58 -0.13
C PHE A 104 -1.25 -0.39 -0.73
N LEU A 105 -1.03 -0.25 -2.03
CA LEU A 105 0.09 -0.91 -2.70
C LEU A 105 1.35 -0.05 -2.57
N TYR A 106 2.46 -0.69 -2.23
CA TYR A 106 3.79 -0.08 -2.25
C TYR A 106 4.67 -0.79 -3.28
N ARG A 107 5.29 -0.03 -4.18
CA ARG A 107 6.25 -0.56 -5.16
C ARG A 107 7.65 -0.06 -4.83
N GLY A 108 8.47 -0.99 -4.37
CA GLY A 108 9.88 -0.77 -4.02
C GLY A 108 10.83 -1.62 -4.87
N PRO A 109 12.12 -1.75 -4.48
CA PRO A 109 13.14 -2.48 -5.22
C PRO A 109 12.92 -4.00 -5.22
N LYS A 110 12.00 -4.52 -4.39
CA LYS A 110 11.62 -5.94 -4.31
C LYS A 110 10.21 -6.21 -4.84
N GLY A 111 9.72 -5.36 -5.75
CA GLY A 111 8.41 -5.50 -6.37
C GLY A 111 7.28 -4.85 -5.58
N THR A 112 6.05 -5.25 -5.91
CA THR A 112 4.82 -4.71 -5.30
C THR A 112 4.50 -5.45 -3.99
N SER A 113 4.11 -4.67 -2.98
CA SER A 113 3.74 -5.11 -1.63
C SER A 113 2.37 -4.54 -1.26
N LEU A 114 1.60 -5.24 -0.43
CA LEU A 114 0.42 -4.70 0.25
C LEU A 114 0.87 -4.17 1.61
N VAL A 115 0.45 -2.96 1.96
CA VAL A 115 0.70 -2.34 3.27
C VAL A 115 -0.62 -2.02 3.93
N VAL A 116 -0.72 -2.35 5.21
CA VAL A 116 -1.88 -2.07 6.06
C VAL A 116 -1.39 -1.30 7.28
N VAL A 117 -2.09 -0.23 7.65
CA VAL A 117 -1.81 0.55 8.86
C VAL A 117 -3.13 0.92 9.53
N HIS A 118 -3.20 0.78 10.85
CA HIS A 118 -4.37 1.10 11.64
C HIS A 118 -4.06 2.22 12.63
N GLY A 119 -4.98 3.19 12.74
CA GLY A 119 -4.89 4.27 13.72
C GLY A 119 -3.78 5.28 13.45
N SER A 120 -3.37 5.95 14.52
CA SER A 120 -2.39 7.03 14.49
C SER A 120 -1.71 7.19 15.83
N VAL A 121 -0.37 7.27 15.83
CA VAL A 121 0.41 7.54 17.05
C VAL A 121 0.18 8.95 17.60
N GLN A 122 -0.42 9.84 16.83
CA GLN A 122 -0.68 11.23 17.22
C GLN A 122 -2.01 11.42 17.94
N THR A 123 -2.80 10.35 18.09
CA THR A 123 -4.13 10.41 18.72
C THR A 123 -4.26 9.35 19.81
N SER A 124 -5.24 9.52 20.68
CA SER A 124 -5.54 8.57 21.76
C SER A 124 -6.56 7.52 21.35
N ASP A 125 -6.71 7.29 20.04
CA ASP A 125 -7.71 6.35 19.53
C ASP A 125 -7.24 4.91 19.70
N SER A 126 -8.19 4.00 19.61
CA SER A 126 -7.99 2.57 19.78
C SER A 126 -8.93 1.85 18.85
N GLY A 127 -8.70 0.56 18.63
CA GLY A 127 -9.59 -0.21 17.77
C GLY A 127 -9.17 -1.67 17.65
N ALA A 128 -10.02 -2.40 16.93
CA ALA A 128 -9.75 -3.76 16.51
C ALA A 128 -10.26 -3.95 15.09
N VAL A 129 -9.54 -4.76 14.32
CA VAL A 129 -9.92 -5.15 12.97
C VAL A 129 -9.42 -6.55 12.67
N THR A 130 -10.26 -7.33 12.02
CA THR A 130 -9.89 -8.62 11.44
C THR A 130 -9.93 -8.49 9.93
N PHE A 131 -8.82 -8.76 9.25
CA PHE A 131 -8.83 -8.95 7.80
C PHE A 131 -8.61 -10.40 7.44
N ARG A 132 -9.43 -10.89 6.51
CA ARG A 132 -9.23 -12.17 5.84
C ARG A 132 -8.78 -11.91 4.42
N PHE A 133 -7.58 -12.39 4.10
CA PHE A 133 -6.97 -12.27 2.79
C PHE A 133 -7.20 -13.57 2.01
N THR A 134 -7.57 -13.45 0.75
CA THR A 134 -7.61 -14.58 -0.20
C THR A 134 -6.87 -14.18 -1.47
N GLY A 135 -6.13 -15.12 -2.06
CA GLY A 135 -5.39 -14.88 -3.31
C GLY A 135 -4.02 -14.23 -3.10
N LEU A 136 -3.50 -14.23 -1.86
CA LEU A 136 -2.10 -13.86 -1.63
C LEU A 136 -1.18 -14.91 -2.27
N PRO A 137 -0.12 -14.50 -2.99
CA PRO A 137 0.81 -15.46 -3.60
C PRO A 137 1.54 -16.33 -2.58
N ASP A 138 1.71 -17.61 -2.90
CA ASP A 138 2.38 -18.60 -2.04
C ASP A 138 3.86 -18.28 -1.77
N ASP A 139 4.53 -17.56 -2.67
CA ASP A 139 5.92 -17.12 -2.53
C ASP A 139 6.05 -15.73 -1.88
N GLY A 140 4.92 -15.07 -1.62
CA GLY A 140 4.84 -13.83 -0.86
C GLY A 140 4.92 -14.09 0.65
N GLN A 141 5.22 -13.05 1.42
CA GLN A 141 5.30 -13.16 2.87
C GLN A 141 5.04 -11.83 3.58
N TRP A 142 4.49 -11.91 4.79
CA TRP A 142 4.49 -10.79 5.74
C TRP A 142 5.91 -10.52 6.22
N VAL A 143 6.42 -9.35 5.85
CA VAL A 143 7.78 -8.89 6.19
C VAL A 143 7.79 -7.87 7.32
N VAL A 144 6.62 -7.31 7.65
CA VAL A 144 6.40 -6.56 8.88
C VAL A 144 5.18 -7.16 9.54
N LYS A 145 5.33 -7.47 10.83
CA LYS A 145 4.27 -7.97 11.68
C LYS A 145 4.31 -7.17 12.97
N ASP A 146 3.33 -6.29 13.14
CA ASP A 146 3.13 -5.63 14.41
C ASP A 146 2.80 -6.67 15.49
N ASP A 147 3.03 -6.25 16.73
CA ASP A 147 2.79 -7.00 17.94
C ASP A 147 3.35 -8.43 17.92
N LEU A 148 4.53 -8.61 17.29
CA LEU A 148 5.29 -9.85 17.27
C LEU A 148 6.71 -9.61 17.77
N TYR A 149 6.92 -9.66 19.07
CA TYR A 149 8.25 -9.51 19.67
C TYR A 149 8.43 -10.34 20.94
N PRO A 150 9.68 -10.69 21.31
CA PRO A 150 9.96 -11.40 22.53
C PRO A 150 9.85 -10.47 23.75
N ASN A 151 9.59 -11.07 24.91
CA ASN A 151 9.82 -10.47 26.20
C ASN A 151 11.34 -10.42 26.46
N PRO A 152 11.92 -9.25 26.76
CA PRO A 152 13.36 -9.12 26.96
C PRO A 152 13.95 -9.94 28.12
N GLU A 153 13.15 -10.26 29.13
CA GLU A 153 13.58 -11.00 30.31
C GLU A 153 13.54 -12.51 30.10
N THR A 154 12.52 -13.01 29.40
CA THR A 154 12.30 -14.46 29.22
C THR A 154 12.74 -14.98 27.85
N GLY A 155 12.79 -14.12 26.83
CA GLY A 155 13.01 -14.49 25.43
C GLY A 155 11.81 -15.18 24.76
N GLU A 156 10.72 -15.44 25.48
CA GLU A 156 9.46 -15.96 24.93
C GLU A 156 8.68 -14.83 24.25
N ILE A 157 7.74 -15.15 23.37
CA ILE A 157 6.83 -14.13 22.80
C ILE A 157 6.11 -13.40 23.94
N ALA A 158 6.14 -12.07 23.91
CA ALA A 158 5.58 -11.27 24.99
C ALA A 158 4.07 -11.48 25.08
N ALA A 159 3.55 -11.67 26.31
CA ALA A 159 2.14 -11.89 26.55
C ALA A 159 1.25 -10.66 26.28
N THR A 160 1.87 -9.51 26.03
CA THR A 160 1.21 -8.27 25.59
C THR A 160 1.03 -8.21 24.08
N ASN A 161 1.48 -9.25 23.37
CA ASN A 161 1.25 -9.40 21.94
C ASN A 161 -0.16 -9.95 21.74
N TYR A 162 -1.10 -9.08 21.47
CA TYR A 162 -2.51 -9.39 21.31
C TYR A 162 -2.88 -9.72 19.86
N ASP A 163 -2.08 -9.27 18.89
CA ASP A 163 -2.33 -9.60 17.48
C ASP A 163 -2.23 -11.10 17.20
N GLN A 164 -3.13 -11.56 16.35
CA GLN A 164 -3.20 -12.96 15.93
C GLN A 164 -2.87 -13.11 14.45
N TRP A 165 -1.75 -13.75 14.18
CA TRP A 165 -1.23 -13.97 12.83
C TRP A 165 -1.49 -15.42 12.37
N ASN A 166 -2.54 -15.64 11.58
CA ASN A 166 -2.79 -16.92 10.89
C ASN A 166 -2.50 -16.76 9.39
N VAL A 167 -1.23 -16.96 9.02
CA VAL A 167 -0.68 -16.54 7.72
C VAL A 167 -0.08 -17.69 6.90
N GLU A 168 -0.59 -18.90 7.09
CA GLU A 168 -0.19 -20.07 6.28
C GLU A 168 -1.10 -20.21 5.04
N GLY A 169 -0.49 -20.44 3.87
CA GLY A 169 -1.22 -20.63 2.61
C GLY A 169 -1.79 -19.35 1.99
N ASP A 170 -2.72 -19.53 1.05
CA ASP A 170 -3.32 -18.47 0.22
C ASP A 170 -4.51 -17.76 0.89
N ARG A 171 -5.07 -18.38 1.93
CA ARG A 171 -6.13 -17.86 2.80
C ARG A 171 -5.58 -17.53 4.16
N GLN A 172 -5.32 -16.25 4.37
CA GLN A 172 -4.70 -15.76 5.59
C GLN A 172 -5.69 -14.92 6.38
N ARG A 173 -5.50 -14.86 7.68
CA ARG A 173 -6.25 -14.00 8.59
C ARG A 173 -5.28 -13.34 9.53
N VAL A 174 -5.46 -12.03 9.71
CA VAL A 174 -4.78 -11.29 10.76
C VAL A 174 -5.83 -10.54 11.56
N ASP A 175 -5.74 -10.67 12.88
CA ASP A 175 -6.56 -9.93 13.83
C ASP A 175 -5.64 -8.96 14.56
N TRP A 176 -5.97 -7.67 14.47
CA TRP A 176 -5.21 -6.57 15.06
C TRP A 176 -6.01 -5.91 16.18
N THR A 177 -5.32 -5.43 17.21
CA THR A 177 -5.92 -4.53 18.19
C THR A 177 -4.88 -3.59 18.82
N TRP A 178 -5.23 -2.31 18.89
CA TRP A 178 -4.34 -1.28 19.42
C TRP A 178 -5.02 -0.38 20.44
N GLY A 179 -4.23 0.05 21.41
CA GLY A 179 -4.60 1.02 22.43
C GLY A 179 -4.26 2.46 22.06
N SER A 180 -4.60 3.37 22.97
CA SER A 180 -4.35 4.81 22.85
C SER A 180 -2.88 5.11 22.56
N GLY A 181 -2.62 5.86 21.47
CA GLY A 181 -1.27 6.24 21.06
C GLY A 181 -0.52 5.15 20.29
N GLY A 182 -1.14 3.98 20.11
CA GLY A 182 -0.63 2.90 19.26
C GLY A 182 -1.09 3.04 17.81
N THR A 183 -0.30 2.44 16.93
CA THR A 183 -0.75 2.03 15.59
C THR A 183 -0.59 0.54 15.49
N ASP A 184 -1.22 -0.03 14.48
CA ASP A 184 -1.08 -1.44 14.19
C ASP A 184 -0.96 -1.69 12.68
N GLY A 185 -0.70 -2.93 12.27
CA GLY A 185 -0.78 -3.37 10.89
C GLY A 185 0.40 -4.25 10.45
N GLY A 186 0.81 -4.07 9.19
CA GLY A 186 1.90 -4.85 8.62
C GLY A 186 2.10 -4.65 7.13
N ALA A 187 3.07 -5.38 6.59
CA ALA A 187 3.40 -5.34 5.17
C ALA A 187 3.61 -6.74 4.60
N PHE A 188 2.85 -7.07 3.56
CA PHE A 188 3.00 -8.29 2.77
C PHE A 188 3.79 -7.98 1.50
N ARG A 189 4.95 -8.59 1.33
CA ARG A 189 5.82 -8.42 0.16
C ARG A 189 5.66 -9.59 -0.79
N GLY A 190 5.71 -9.30 -2.09
CA GLY A 190 5.73 -10.33 -3.13
C GLY A 190 4.34 -10.61 -3.69
N LEU A 191 3.62 -9.57 -4.10
CA LEU A 191 2.35 -9.73 -4.81
C LEU A 191 2.53 -10.22 -6.26
N GLY A 192 3.76 -10.20 -6.79
CA GLY A 192 4.01 -10.50 -8.20
C GLY A 192 3.56 -9.39 -9.16
N ASP A 193 3.68 -9.66 -10.46
CA ASP A 193 3.30 -8.74 -11.54
C ASP A 193 1.83 -8.90 -11.95
N ASP A 194 1.24 -10.07 -11.67
CA ASP A 194 -0.17 -10.39 -11.91
C ASP A 194 -0.74 -11.06 -10.66
N PHE A 195 -1.83 -10.50 -10.14
CA PHE A 195 -2.48 -10.96 -8.91
C PHE A 195 -3.91 -10.46 -8.83
N ALA A 196 -4.69 -11.16 -7.99
CA ALA A 196 -5.99 -10.72 -7.50
C ALA A 196 -6.08 -11.10 -6.01
N VAL A 197 -6.14 -10.10 -5.14
CA VAL A 197 -6.22 -10.26 -3.69
C VAL A 197 -7.54 -9.70 -3.19
N THR A 198 -8.28 -10.51 -2.45
CA THR A 198 -9.49 -10.06 -1.74
C THR A 198 -9.16 -9.80 -0.28
N ILE A 199 -9.69 -8.70 0.27
CA ILE A 199 -9.69 -8.40 1.71
C ILE A 199 -11.14 -8.36 2.17
N ASP A 200 -11.52 -9.33 3.00
CA ASP A 200 -12.82 -9.38 3.67
C ASP A 200 -12.67 -8.81 5.09
N PRO A 201 -13.18 -7.61 5.36
CA PRO A 201 -12.98 -6.94 6.63
C PRO A 201 -14.02 -7.36 7.67
N ALA A 202 -13.63 -7.27 8.94
CA ALA A 202 -14.54 -7.17 10.06
C ALA A 202 -13.99 -6.12 11.02
N PHE A 203 -14.70 -5.01 11.17
CA PHE A 203 -14.32 -3.90 12.05
C PHE A 203 -15.17 -3.87 13.31
N ASN A 204 -14.66 -3.22 14.35
CA ASN A 204 -15.42 -2.95 15.57
C ASN A 204 -16.00 -4.25 16.16
N ASP A 205 -17.28 -4.29 16.51
CA ASP A 205 -17.94 -5.45 17.13
C ASP A 205 -17.92 -6.73 16.29
N GLU A 206 -17.63 -6.64 15.00
CA GLU A 206 -17.41 -7.80 14.14
C GLU A 206 -15.96 -8.31 14.16
N ALA A 207 -15.00 -7.48 14.60
CA ALA A 207 -13.60 -7.86 14.72
C ALA A 207 -13.39 -8.84 15.88
N ALA A 208 -12.47 -9.78 15.69
CA ALA A 208 -12.32 -10.90 16.63
C ALA A 208 -11.76 -10.51 18.00
N LEU A 209 -11.00 -9.41 18.08
CA LEU A 209 -10.35 -8.93 19.31
C LEU A 209 -11.08 -7.72 19.92
N TYR A 210 -12.26 -7.38 19.43
CA TYR A 210 -12.98 -6.19 19.87
C TYR A 210 -13.42 -6.29 21.33
N GLY A 211 -13.01 -5.31 22.15
CA GLY A 211 -13.34 -5.25 23.56
C GLY A 211 -12.56 -6.24 24.45
N ASP A 212 -11.70 -7.08 23.88
CA ASP A 212 -10.89 -8.03 24.66
C ASP A 212 -9.73 -7.34 25.38
N HIS A 213 -9.09 -6.38 24.70
CA HIS A 213 -7.88 -5.69 25.19
C HIS A 213 -8.02 -4.17 25.18
N TYR A 214 -8.62 -3.63 24.13
CA TYR A 214 -8.81 -2.20 23.94
C TYR A 214 -10.23 -1.87 23.47
N GLU A 215 -10.72 -0.72 23.91
CA GLU A 215 -12.03 -0.17 23.55
C GLU A 215 -11.83 0.98 22.56
N GLY A 216 -12.50 0.95 21.41
CA GLY A 216 -12.42 2.03 20.45
C GLY A 216 -13.19 1.71 19.17
N THR A 217 -13.43 2.73 18.35
CA THR A 217 -14.23 2.60 17.14
C THR A 217 -13.45 3.11 15.95
N VAL A 218 -13.27 2.22 14.96
CA VAL A 218 -12.83 2.56 13.62
C VAL A 218 -14.04 3.08 12.84
N THR A 219 -13.95 4.32 12.36
CA THR A 219 -15.02 5.00 11.61
C THR A 219 -14.75 5.07 10.12
N ASP A 220 -13.48 4.89 9.73
CA ASP A 220 -13.03 5.09 8.36
C ASP A 220 -12.15 3.93 7.91
N TRP A 221 -12.40 3.43 6.71
CA TRP A 221 -11.48 2.57 6.00
C TRP A 221 -11.17 3.18 4.64
N GLN A 222 -9.89 3.23 4.29
CA GLN A 222 -9.44 3.95 3.11
C GLN A 222 -8.39 3.16 2.34
N PHE A 223 -8.41 3.30 1.03
CA PHE A 223 -7.33 2.89 0.16
C PHE A 223 -6.52 4.09 -0.31
N LEU A 224 -5.19 4.03 -0.19
CA LEU A 224 -4.33 5.09 -0.71
C LEU A 224 -3.84 4.77 -2.12
N SER A 225 -3.96 5.74 -3.01
CA SER A 225 -3.52 5.66 -4.40
C SER A 225 -2.65 6.87 -4.73
N GLY A 226 -1.54 6.68 -5.44
CA GLY A 226 -0.70 7.78 -5.91
C GLY A 226 0.75 7.66 -5.44
N SER A 227 1.27 8.72 -4.84
CA SER A 227 2.67 8.80 -4.38
C SER A 227 2.74 9.04 -2.88
N ALA A 228 3.88 8.72 -2.26
CA ALA A 228 4.04 8.90 -0.81
C ALA A 228 3.85 10.37 -0.35
N SER A 229 4.15 11.35 -1.21
CA SER A 229 4.00 12.78 -0.91
C SER A 229 2.65 13.38 -1.35
N VAL A 230 1.94 12.72 -2.27
CA VAL A 230 0.62 13.12 -2.77
C VAL A 230 -0.16 11.84 -3.03
N SER A 231 -1.01 11.47 -2.07
CA SER A 231 -1.87 10.29 -2.13
C SER A 231 -3.34 10.69 -2.14
N ASP A 232 -4.08 10.21 -3.12
CA ASP A 232 -5.54 10.21 -3.09
C ASP A 232 -6.02 9.18 -2.05
N ARG A 233 -7.08 9.53 -1.33
CA ARG A 233 -7.74 8.68 -0.34
C ARG A 233 -9.08 8.26 -0.90
N ILE A 234 -9.21 6.98 -1.21
CA ILE A 234 -10.46 6.36 -1.66
C ILE A 234 -11.15 5.84 -0.41
N SER A 235 -12.35 6.34 -0.11
CA SER A 235 -13.16 5.87 1.01
C SER A 235 -13.71 4.49 0.69
N LEU A 236 -13.74 3.60 1.68
CA LEU A 236 -14.28 2.26 1.58
C LEU A 236 -15.38 2.05 2.61
N ASP A 237 -16.36 1.21 2.27
CA ASP A 237 -17.35 0.71 3.20
C ASP A 237 -16.71 -0.31 4.16
N LEU A 238 -16.94 -0.13 5.47
CA LEU A 238 -16.37 -0.98 6.52
C LEU A 238 -16.88 -2.43 6.47
N GLY A 239 -18.09 -2.67 5.97
CA GLY A 239 -18.73 -3.98 5.94
C GLY A 239 -18.61 -4.71 4.60
N GLU A 240 -17.97 -4.12 3.60
CA GLU A 240 -17.87 -4.70 2.27
C GLU A 240 -16.43 -5.11 1.90
N ARG A 241 -16.28 -6.33 1.39
CA ARG A 241 -14.99 -6.81 0.88
C ARG A 241 -14.47 -5.94 -0.26
N ILE A 242 -13.15 -5.81 -0.34
CA ILE A 242 -12.46 -5.24 -1.49
C ILE A 242 -11.70 -6.30 -2.27
N GLU A 243 -11.54 -6.10 -3.57
CA GLU A 243 -10.59 -6.82 -4.41
C GLU A 243 -9.57 -5.83 -4.99
N ILE A 244 -8.29 -6.18 -4.89
CA ILE A 244 -7.19 -5.46 -5.53
C ILE A 244 -6.62 -6.40 -6.57
N ARG A 245 -6.66 -6.02 -7.84
CA ARG A 245 -6.17 -6.87 -8.93
C ARG A 245 -5.42 -6.12 -10.00
N THR A 246 -4.63 -6.85 -10.76
CA THR A 246 -3.99 -6.34 -11.97
C THR A 246 -5.04 -6.20 -13.09
N GLY A 247 -4.89 -5.19 -13.94
CA GLY A 247 -5.76 -4.92 -15.09
C GLY A 247 -6.42 -3.54 -15.05
N SER A 248 -7.56 -3.45 -15.72
CA SER A 248 -8.39 -2.25 -15.84
C SER A 248 -9.85 -2.55 -15.47
N CYS A 249 -10.64 -1.49 -15.30
CA CYS A 249 -12.06 -1.62 -14.99
C CYS A 249 -12.89 -2.13 -16.18
N ASP A 250 -12.39 -1.94 -17.40
CA ASP A 250 -13.07 -2.38 -18.63
C ASP A 250 -12.93 -3.89 -18.87
N ASP A 251 -11.95 -4.54 -18.23
CA ASP A 251 -11.69 -5.97 -18.39
C ASP A 251 -12.78 -6.87 -17.75
N GLY A 252 -13.71 -6.29 -16.98
CA GLY A 252 -14.83 -7.00 -16.34
C GLY A 252 -16.14 -7.01 -17.13
N GLY A 253 -16.19 -6.40 -18.32
CA GLY A 253 -17.45 -6.14 -19.07
C GLY A 253 -17.75 -7.06 -20.26
N SER A 254 -16.95 -8.10 -20.53
CA SER A 254 -17.14 -8.95 -21.72
C SER A 254 -17.86 -10.28 -21.42
N ASP A 255 -19.06 -10.21 -20.86
CA ASP A 255 -20.01 -11.32 -20.91
C ASP A 255 -21.10 -11.02 -21.96
N GLY A 256 -20.86 -11.50 -23.17
CA GLY A 256 -21.89 -12.06 -24.04
C GLY A 256 -22.87 -11.11 -24.72
N ASP A 257 -22.41 -10.35 -25.72
CA ASP A 257 -23.27 -9.93 -26.83
C ASP A 257 -22.82 -10.62 -28.11
N SER A 258 -23.22 -11.88 -28.26
CA SER A 258 -23.28 -12.54 -29.56
C SER A 258 -24.70 -12.38 -30.09
N ASP A 259 -24.95 -11.19 -30.61
CA ASP A 259 -26.03 -10.95 -31.56
C ASP A 259 -25.76 -11.81 -32.81
N SER A 260 -26.44 -12.95 -32.89
CA SER A 260 -26.73 -13.57 -34.17
C SER A 260 -28.23 -13.49 -34.41
N GLY A 261 -28.67 -12.27 -34.70
CA GLY A 261 -29.91 -11.98 -35.40
C GLY A 261 -30.06 -12.82 -36.67
N SER A 262 -31.24 -13.44 -36.73
CA SER A 262 -31.91 -14.07 -37.86
C SER A 262 -31.86 -13.25 -39.16
N ASP A 263 -31.75 -13.91 -40.32
CA ASP A 263 -32.64 -13.70 -41.48
C ASP A 263 -32.34 -14.70 -42.62
N GLY A 264 -33.37 -15.47 -43.01
CA GLY A 264 -33.40 -16.32 -44.21
C GLY A 264 -34.21 -17.60 -44.08
#